data_AF-Q2T524-F1
#
_entry.id   AF-Q2T524-F1
#
_cell.length_a   1.000
_cell.length_b   1.000
_cell.length_c   1.000
_cell.angle_alpha   90.00
_cell.angle_beta   90.00
_cell.angle_gamma   90.00
#
_symmetry.space_group_name_H-M   'P 1'
#
loop_
_entity.id
_entity.type
_entity.pdbx_description
1 polymer ?
#
loop_
_entity_poly.entity_id
_entity_poly.type
_entity_poly.pdbx_seq_one_letter_code
_entity_poly.pdbx_strand_id
1 'polypeptide(L)'
;MTERNSQDIGIQARFAEAEALGAHVYVLAAPLHNGSLPGALSVRRDHVACMLDGGADVQAVSPHLIYIPPSHFESARGWLERHGPASPCATILASPLPLAALAEHLKSFLRVCLPDGEPIVLAYWDPAILATLVGSAEDETLFVKGPVLSGEQRQAFLAPILRWAYWDRKGALRQIDWRQDRMPASAAMLKPPLKLDQGQVDALTEASVPDGLLQHFAERAPSLLADMPERERYEFICRQIDRARQHGIEGTGAWMEYCALAARHGEAFDATSQGAALLKPLLAAANDRLQASSGHLPARKHKMTFSTFRRMAFAAGFAVVALTACAGSNVLTDDPLAGEGQALSITPVNHTDRYAVNIYVDKSWAGNVGRQGGGGSAACCLSRIKDWTKPVTVTWEWGYERDPKTKAVTLLDEKHSVQVHFPPGGPRQDPDPYKTDAYLCVIFRNLETVELAFAPGSSKCWDK
;
A
#
# COMPACT_ATOMS: atom_id res chain seq x y z
N MET A 1 -31.38 29.65 -3.83
CA MET A 1 -30.55 29.68 -5.05
C MET A 1 -29.39 30.60 -4.74
N THR A 2 -28.29 30.03 -4.28
CA THR A 2 -27.03 30.72 -4.08
C THR A 2 -25.95 29.67 -4.30
N GLU A 3 -25.62 29.50 -5.58
CA GLU A 3 -24.41 28.81 -6.02
C GLU A 3 -23.23 29.48 -5.33
N ARG A 4 -22.71 28.83 -4.30
CA ARG A 4 -21.43 29.21 -3.73
C ARG A 4 -20.41 28.57 -4.65
N ASN A 5 -20.02 29.32 -5.68
CA ASN A 5 -18.88 29.02 -6.56
C ASN A 5 -17.75 28.46 -5.70
N SER A 6 -17.34 27.22 -5.97
CA SER A 6 -16.08 26.63 -5.51
C SER A 6 -14.96 27.44 -6.17
N GLN A 7 -14.68 28.63 -5.64
CA GLN A 7 -13.47 29.36 -5.98
C GLN A 7 -12.31 28.50 -5.52
N ASP A 8 -11.33 28.32 -6.39
CA ASP A 8 -10.07 27.65 -6.11
C ASP A 8 -9.36 28.40 -4.96
N ILE A 9 -9.66 28.01 -3.72
CA ILE A 9 -9.07 28.61 -2.52
C ILE A 9 -7.64 28.10 -2.45
N GLY A 10 -6.70 28.91 -2.95
CA GLY A 10 -5.28 28.63 -2.88
C GLY A 10 -4.76 28.47 -1.44
N ILE A 11 -3.54 27.94 -1.30
CA ILE A 11 -2.94 27.59 -0.01
C ILE A 11 -2.93 28.77 0.98
N GLN A 12 -2.65 29.99 0.49
CA GLN A 12 -2.64 31.20 1.32
C GLN A 12 -3.95 31.41 2.06
N ALA A 13 -5.08 31.27 1.37
CA ALA A 13 -6.39 31.48 1.96
C ALA A 13 -6.74 30.38 2.99
N ARG A 14 -6.20 29.17 2.83
CA ARG A 14 -6.38 28.08 3.81
C ARG A 14 -5.57 28.27 5.07
N PHE A 15 -4.35 28.79 4.94
CA PHE A 15 -3.54 29.18 6.09
C PHE A 15 -4.21 30.32 6.86
N ALA A 16 -4.70 31.33 6.15
CA ALA A 16 -5.45 32.43 6.76
C ALA A 16 -6.74 31.96 7.44
N GLU A 17 -7.48 31.02 6.83
CA GLU A 17 -8.67 30.41 7.44
C GLU A 17 -8.31 29.64 8.72
N ALA A 18 -7.24 28.86 8.71
CA ALA A 18 -6.77 28.13 9.89
C ALA A 18 -6.41 29.09 11.04
N GLU A 19 -5.73 30.21 10.76
CA GLU A 19 -5.44 31.24 11.75
C GLU A 19 -6.71 31.88 12.32
N ALA A 20 -7.69 32.19 11.46
CA ALA A 20 -8.96 32.76 11.89
C ALA A 20 -9.75 31.81 12.82
N LEU A 21 -9.56 30.50 12.68
CA LEU A 21 -10.14 29.48 13.56
C LEU A 21 -9.31 29.22 14.83
N GLY A 22 -8.17 29.91 15.01
CA GLY A 22 -7.23 29.65 16.11
C GLY A 22 -6.61 28.25 16.05
N ALA A 23 -6.50 27.68 14.85
CA ALA A 23 -5.98 26.33 14.63
C ALA A 23 -4.50 26.33 14.24
N HIS A 24 -3.83 25.24 14.55
CA HIS A 24 -2.50 24.93 14.05
C HIS A 24 -2.58 24.37 12.62
N VAL A 25 -1.63 24.77 11.77
CA VAL A 25 -1.49 24.25 10.40
C VAL A 25 -0.48 23.11 10.39
N TYR A 26 -0.87 22.00 9.78
CA TYR A 26 0.01 20.85 9.56
C TYR A 26 0.02 20.42 8.11
N VAL A 27 1.14 19.81 7.72
CA VAL A 27 1.29 19.07 6.48
C VAL A 27 1.55 17.61 6.82
N LEU A 28 0.73 16.71 6.30
CA LEU A 28 0.98 15.27 6.36
C LEU A 28 1.55 14.82 5.01
N ALA A 29 2.77 14.31 5.00
CA ALA A 29 3.48 13.97 3.78
C ALA A 29 4.46 12.80 3.99
N ALA A 30 4.75 12.05 2.91
CA ALA A 30 5.69 10.94 2.94
C ALA A 30 6.95 11.23 2.09
N PRO A 31 8.17 11.03 2.62
CA PRO A 31 9.43 11.19 1.88
C PRO A 31 9.54 10.28 0.66
N LEU A 32 8.79 9.18 0.62
CA LEU A 32 8.80 8.22 -0.49
C LEU A 32 8.50 8.86 -1.86
N HIS A 33 7.61 9.86 -1.88
CA HIS A 33 7.25 10.57 -3.12
C HIS A 33 8.16 11.77 -3.40
N ASN A 34 8.82 12.30 -2.37
CA ASN A 34 9.78 13.39 -2.49
C ASN A 34 10.78 13.36 -1.33
N GLY A 35 12.01 12.91 -1.60
CA GLY A 35 13.05 12.71 -0.58
C GLY A 35 13.54 13.98 0.12
N SER A 36 13.10 15.17 -0.30
CA SER A 36 13.38 16.42 0.43
C SER A 36 12.48 16.62 1.67
N LEU A 37 11.38 15.87 1.76
CA LEU A 37 10.51 15.87 2.94
C LEU A 37 11.08 15.00 4.07
N PRO A 38 10.82 15.34 5.35
CA PRO A 38 10.09 16.52 5.83
C PRO A 38 10.93 17.81 5.84
N GLY A 39 12.25 17.72 5.60
CA GLY A 39 13.21 18.81 5.79
C GLY A 39 12.95 20.07 4.96
N ALA A 40 12.30 19.93 3.81
CA ALA A 40 11.90 21.07 2.97
C ALA A 40 10.85 21.98 3.61
N LEU A 41 10.02 21.44 4.53
CA LEU A 41 8.95 22.18 5.20
C LEU A 41 9.33 22.58 6.63
N SER A 42 10.14 21.77 7.31
CA SER A 42 10.69 22.14 8.62
C SER A 42 12.03 21.46 8.87
N VAL A 43 13.01 22.27 9.28
CA VAL A 43 14.32 21.79 9.76
C VAL A 43 14.32 21.48 11.27
N ARG A 44 13.27 21.90 11.98
CA ARG A 44 13.12 21.72 13.42
C ARG A 44 12.50 20.37 13.72
N ARG A 45 13.24 19.52 14.44
CA ARG A 45 12.77 18.17 14.83
C ARG A 45 11.53 18.22 15.71
N ASP A 46 11.39 19.23 16.57
CA ASP A 46 10.23 19.41 17.44
C ASP A 46 8.95 19.85 16.69
N HIS A 47 9.05 20.18 15.41
CA HIS A 47 7.91 20.44 14.54
C HIS A 47 7.49 19.21 13.72
N VAL A 48 8.17 18.08 13.85
CA VAL A 48 7.97 16.90 13.01
C VAL A 48 7.64 15.70 13.88
N ALA A 49 6.51 15.05 13.61
CA ALA A 49 6.14 13.78 14.22
C ALA A 49 6.13 12.69 13.15
N CYS A 50 6.95 11.64 13.34
CA CYS A 50 6.88 10.44 12.51
C CYS A 50 5.60 9.66 12.83
N MET A 51 4.88 9.23 11.80
CA MET A 51 3.59 8.56 11.93
C MET A 51 3.74 7.06 12.13
N LEU A 52 4.84 6.46 11.68
CA LEU A 52 5.15 5.04 11.92
C LEU A 52 6.24 4.93 12.97
N ASP A 53 6.11 3.93 13.85
CA ASP A 53 7.17 3.56 14.77
C ASP A 53 8.29 2.88 13.97
N GLY A 54 9.55 3.03 14.40
CA GLY A 54 10.68 2.34 13.77
C GLY A 54 12.04 3.01 13.93
N GLY A 55 13.08 2.31 13.44
CA GLY A 55 14.45 2.81 13.37
C GLY A 55 14.62 3.95 12.37
N ALA A 56 15.83 4.52 12.31
CA ALA A 56 16.13 5.69 11.47
C ALA A 56 15.89 5.42 9.97
N ASP A 57 16.11 4.19 9.52
CA ASP A 57 15.84 3.68 8.18
C ASP A 57 14.35 3.69 7.85
N VAL A 58 13.51 3.23 8.79
CA VAL A 58 12.04 3.27 8.64
C VAL A 58 11.55 4.71 8.67
N GLN A 59 12.04 5.52 9.60
CA GLN A 59 11.67 6.93 9.70
C GLN A 59 12.01 7.70 8.42
N ALA A 60 13.14 7.39 7.76
CA ALA A 60 13.56 8.06 6.53
C ALA A 60 12.55 7.94 5.38
N VAL A 61 11.70 6.91 5.38
CA VAL A 61 10.69 6.66 4.34
C VAL A 61 9.25 6.77 4.86
N SER A 62 9.08 7.00 6.17
CA SER A 62 7.77 7.03 6.84
C SER A 62 7.00 8.33 6.60
N PRO A 63 5.67 8.30 6.64
CA PRO A 63 4.86 9.52 6.64
C PRO A 63 5.15 10.35 7.90
N HIS A 64 5.17 11.67 7.73
CA HIS A 64 5.42 12.64 8.79
C HIS A 64 4.30 13.67 8.85
N LEU A 65 3.87 13.99 10.07
CA LEU A 65 3.04 15.16 10.37
C LEU A 65 3.96 16.32 10.74
N ILE A 66 3.88 17.40 9.98
CA ILE A 66 4.80 18.54 10.04
C ILE A 66 4.01 19.77 10.45
N TYR A 67 4.34 20.35 11.60
CA TYR A 67 3.79 21.64 12.04
C TYR A 67 4.40 22.78 11.24
N ILE A 68 3.55 23.65 10.69
CA ILE A 68 3.97 24.87 10.01
C ILE A 68 3.65 26.06 10.93
N PRO A 69 4.65 26.72 11.51
CA PRO A 69 4.40 27.93 12.29
C PRO A 69 4.01 29.10 11.36
N PRO A 70 3.23 30.09 11.85
CA PRO A 70 2.81 31.24 11.03
C PRO A 70 3.97 31.99 10.36
N SER A 71 5.11 32.10 11.04
CA SER A 71 6.32 32.72 10.49
C SER A 71 6.93 32.01 9.27
N HIS A 72 6.50 30.78 8.97
CA HIS A 72 6.98 29.97 7.84
C HIS A 72 5.88 29.69 6.81
N PHE A 73 4.72 30.35 6.89
CA PHE A 73 3.63 30.16 5.95
C PHE A 73 4.02 30.48 4.52
N GLU A 74 4.76 31.56 4.29
CA GLU A 74 5.16 31.96 2.94
C GLU A 74 6.10 30.94 2.29
N SER A 75 7.11 30.47 3.01
CA SER A 75 8.07 29.49 2.51
C SER A 75 7.43 28.11 2.28
N ALA A 76 6.61 27.65 3.23
CA ALA A 76 5.86 26.41 3.10
C ALA A 76 4.89 26.47 1.91
N ARG A 77 4.14 27.57 1.76
CA ARG A 77 3.27 27.82 0.60
C ARG A 77 4.06 27.75 -0.71
N GLY A 78 5.16 28.49 -0.82
CA GLY A 78 5.97 28.51 -2.03
C GLY A 78 6.59 27.15 -2.37
N TRP A 79 6.88 26.31 -1.38
CA TRP A 79 7.29 24.93 -1.64
C TRP A 79 6.12 24.06 -2.12
N LEU A 80 4.98 24.11 -1.43
CA LEU A 80 3.80 23.28 -1.73
C LEU A 80 3.18 23.62 -3.10
N GLU A 81 3.08 24.90 -3.47
CA GLU A 81 2.58 25.33 -4.78
C GLU A 81 3.47 24.83 -5.93
N ARG A 82 4.79 24.74 -5.70
CA ARG A 82 5.74 24.27 -6.72
C ARG A 82 5.71 22.76 -6.93
N HIS A 83 5.43 21.98 -5.87
CA HIS A 83 5.60 20.52 -5.91
C HIS A 83 4.27 19.75 -5.86
N GLY A 84 3.29 20.24 -5.08
CA GLY A 84 2.01 19.57 -4.87
C GLY A 84 1.23 19.26 -6.16
N PRO A 85 1.09 20.20 -7.12
CA PRO A 85 0.36 19.94 -8.36
C PRO A 85 0.99 18.87 -9.26
N ALA A 86 2.31 18.71 -9.20
CA ALA A 86 3.05 17.75 -10.04
C ALA A 86 3.19 16.38 -9.37
N SER A 87 3.17 16.35 -8.03
CA SER A 87 3.26 15.13 -7.24
C SER A 87 2.35 15.31 -6.02
N PRO A 88 1.22 14.58 -5.93
CA PRO A 88 0.32 14.62 -4.78
C PRO A 88 0.98 13.91 -3.57
N CYS A 89 2.06 14.51 -3.07
CA CYS A 89 2.96 13.95 -2.07
C CYS A 89 2.65 14.42 -0.65
N ALA A 90 1.67 15.32 -0.50
CA ALA A 90 1.35 15.99 0.76
C ALA A 90 -0.15 16.30 0.84
N THR A 91 -0.65 16.41 2.07
CA THR A 91 -1.98 16.94 2.40
C THR A 91 -1.85 18.04 3.46
N ILE A 92 -2.74 19.01 3.45
CA ILE A 92 -2.74 20.16 4.36
C ILE A 92 -3.92 20.03 5.30
N LEU A 93 -3.71 20.11 6.60
CA LEU A 93 -4.79 20.06 7.58
C LEU A 93 -4.67 21.14 8.65
N ALA A 94 -5.82 21.56 9.19
CA ALA A 94 -5.94 22.50 10.29
C ALA A 94 -6.62 21.83 11.48
N SER A 95 -6.02 21.94 12.67
CA SER A 95 -6.51 21.33 13.91
C SER A 95 -6.25 22.23 15.12
N PRO A 96 -7.15 22.28 16.12
CA PRO A 96 -6.88 22.97 17.37
C PRO A 96 -5.96 22.17 18.31
N LEU A 97 -5.66 20.90 17.98
CA LEU A 97 -4.78 20.07 18.80
C LEU A 97 -3.31 20.41 18.54
N PRO A 98 -2.45 20.39 19.58
CA PRO A 98 -1.00 20.50 19.39
C PRO A 98 -0.44 19.25 18.67
N LEU A 99 0.78 19.38 18.12
CA LEU A 99 1.40 18.37 17.24
C LEU A 99 1.36 16.96 17.84
N ALA A 100 1.75 16.80 19.10
CA ALA A 100 1.80 15.50 19.76
C ALA A 100 0.40 14.87 19.88
N ALA A 101 -0.61 15.64 20.29
CA ALA A 101 -1.98 15.14 20.46
C ALA A 101 -2.63 14.78 19.12
N LEU A 102 -2.38 15.59 18.08
CA LEU A 102 -2.87 15.30 16.73
C LEU A 102 -2.17 14.09 16.11
N ALA A 103 -0.86 13.96 16.31
CA ALA A 103 -0.11 12.80 15.85
C ALA A 103 -0.62 11.51 16.50
N GLU A 104 -0.81 11.50 17.83
CA GLU A 104 -1.39 10.36 18.54
C GLU A 104 -2.79 10.00 18.02
N HIS A 105 -3.65 11.00 17.81
CA HIS A 105 -4.96 10.78 17.20
C HIS A 105 -4.82 10.12 15.84
N LEU A 106 -4.09 10.72 14.90
CA LEU A 106 -3.92 10.19 13.54
C LEU A 106 -3.29 8.79 13.55
N LYS A 107 -2.26 8.56 14.37
CA LYS A 107 -1.62 7.24 14.55
C LYS A 107 -2.61 6.15 14.94
N SER A 108 -3.58 6.46 15.79
CA SER A 108 -4.60 5.49 16.20
C SER A 108 -5.46 5.00 15.02
N PHE A 109 -5.56 5.78 13.94
CA PHE A 109 -6.28 5.41 12.71
C PHE A 109 -5.38 4.80 11.62
N LEU A 110 -4.06 4.74 11.82
CA LEU A 110 -3.16 4.06 10.88
C LEU A 110 -3.38 2.57 10.88
N ARG A 111 -3.60 1.96 12.05
CA ARG A 111 -3.77 0.51 12.18
C ARG A 111 -5.25 0.18 12.15
N VAL A 112 -5.68 -0.58 11.15
CA VAL A 112 -7.06 -1.05 11.00
C VAL A 112 -7.08 -2.57 10.88
N CYS A 113 -8.18 -3.21 11.27
CA CYS A 113 -8.37 -4.66 11.18
C CYS A 113 -9.26 -5.01 9.99
N LEU A 114 -8.83 -5.97 9.18
CA LEU A 114 -9.64 -6.61 8.15
C LEU A 114 -10.71 -7.54 8.77
N PRO A 115 -11.71 -7.99 7.98
CA PRO A 115 -12.76 -8.89 8.45
C PRO A 115 -12.28 -10.21 9.06
N ASP A 116 -11.11 -10.70 8.65
CA ASP A 116 -10.47 -11.91 9.19
C ASP A 116 -9.61 -11.64 10.45
N GLY A 117 -9.57 -10.39 10.91
CA GLY A 117 -8.79 -9.95 12.07
C GLY A 117 -7.35 -9.59 11.74
N GLU A 118 -6.93 -9.62 10.48
CA GLU A 118 -5.59 -9.21 10.06
C GLU A 118 -5.41 -7.69 10.19
N PRO A 119 -4.38 -7.21 10.90
CA PRO A 119 -4.10 -5.78 10.99
C PRO A 119 -3.37 -5.30 9.73
N ILE A 120 -3.79 -4.17 9.18
CA ILE A 120 -3.13 -3.48 8.07
C ILE A 120 -2.86 -2.02 8.42
N VAL A 121 -1.93 -1.40 7.69
CA VAL A 121 -1.69 0.05 7.75
C VAL A 121 -2.53 0.73 6.66
N LEU A 122 -3.34 1.69 7.07
CA LEU A 122 -4.16 2.49 6.17
C LEU A 122 -3.37 3.72 5.73
N ALA A 123 -3.01 3.76 4.44
CA ALA A 123 -2.16 4.78 3.85
C ALA A 123 -2.86 6.13 3.61
N TYR A 124 -3.61 6.67 4.57
CA TYR A 124 -4.36 7.92 4.41
C TYR A 124 -3.49 9.17 4.23
N TRP A 125 -2.16 9.06 4.30
CA TRP A 125 -1.25 10.14 3.89
C TRP A 125 -1.18 10.29 2.36
N ASP A 126 -1.54 9.25 1.62
CA ASP A 126 -1.76 9.30 0.18
C ASP A 126 -3.06 10.07 -0.10
N PRO A 127 -3.01 11.17 -0.88
CA PRO A 127 -4.18 11.97 -1.22
C PRO A 127 -5.34 11.20 -1.84
N ALA A 128 -5.07 10.23 -2.72
CA ALA A 128 -6.11 9.45 -3.39
C ALA A 128 -6.76 8.45 -2.42
N ILE A 129 -5.98 7.82 -1.54
CA ILE A 129 -6.51 6.94 -0.49
C ILE A 129 -7.33 7.75 0.52
N LEU A 130 -6.82 8.90 0.98
CA LEU A 130 -7.54 9.79 1.87
C LEU A 130 -8.90 10.17 1.29
N ALA A 131 -8.92 10.65 0.04
CA ALA A 131 -10.12 11.09 -0.63
C ALA A 131 -11.13 9.96 -0.84
N THR A 132 -10.65 8.75 -1.18
CA THR A 132 -11.48 7.54 -1.29
C THR A 132 -12.11 7.17 0.06
N LEU A 133 -11.35 7.25 1.15
CA LEU A 133 -11.82 6.91 2.50
C LEU A 133 -12.96 7.82 2.96
N VAL A 134 -12.77 9.13 2.84
CA VAL A 134 -13.72 10.12 3.37
C VAL A 134 -14.83 10.50 2.38
N GLY A 135 -14.61 10.22 1.09
CA GLY A 135 -15.45 10.61 -0.02
C GLY A 135 -15.13 12.02 -0.53
N SER A 136 -15.09 12.19 -1.85
CA SER A 136 -14.92 13.50 -2.48
C SER A 136 -15.71 13.58 -3.79
N ALA A 137 -16.81 14.34 -3.78
CA ALA A 137 -17.69 14.46 -4.95
C ALA A 137 -17.08 15.29 -6.08
N GLU A 138 -16.21 16.26 -5.75
CA GLU A 138 -15.57 17.14 -6.73
C GLU A 138 -14.32 16.51 -7.38
N ASP A 139 -13.82 15.42 -6.82
CA ASP A 139 -12.63 14.74 -7.33
C ASP A 139 -13.00 13.71 -8.40
N GLU A 140 -13.03 14.18 -9.64
CA GLU A 140 -13.26 13.35 -10.81
C GLU A 140 -12.13 12.32 -11.05
N THR A 141 -10.96 12.49 -10.43
CA THR A 141 -9.79 11.64 -10.65
C THR A 141 -9.80 10.34 -9.85
N LEU A 142 -10.66 10.21 -8.85
CA LEU A 142 -10.79 8.95 -8.09
C LEU A 142 -11.50 7.88 -8.90
N PHE A 143 -10.95 6.67 -8.89
CA PHE A 143 -11.57 5.49 -9.49
C PHE A 143 -12.76 4.98 -8.67
N VAL A 144 -12.66 5.00 -7.34
CA VAL A 144 -13.78 4.81 -6.42
C VAL A 144 -14.02 6.12 -5.68
N LYS A 145 -15.22 6.71 -5.83
CA LYS A 145 -15.53 8.04 -5.27
C LYS A 145 -15.64 8.09 -3.74
N GLY A 146 -15.89 6.93 -3.12
CA GLY A 146 -16.20 6.85 -1.69
C GLY A 146 -17.55 7.51 -1.33
N PRO A 147 -17.82 7.75 -0.04
CA PRO A 147 -16.95 7.40 1.10
C PRO A 147 -16.87 5.89 1.31
N VAL A 148 -15.67 5.39 1.57
CA VAL A 148 -15.49 4.01 2.05
C VAL A 148 -15.78 3.90 3.55
N LEU A 149 -15.32 4.87 4.35
CA LEU A 149 -15.59 4.88 5.78
C LEU A 149 -17.07 5.18 6.06
N SER A 150 -17.64 4.48 7.03
CA SER A 150 -19.02 4.76 7.50
C SER A 150 -19.13 6.16 8.10
N GLY A 151 -20.35 6.67 8.26
CA GLY A 151 -20.58 7.97 8.90
C GLY A 151 -19.90 8.09 10.28
N GLU A 152 -20.01 7.04 11.10
CA GLU A 152 -19.41 6.99 12.43
C GLU A 152 -17.88 6.92 12.38
N GLN A 153 -17.31 6.10 11.48
CA GLN A 153 -15.86 6.00 11.31
C GLN A 153 -15.26 7.32 10.81
N ARG A 154 -15.90 7.98 9.83
CA ARG A 154 -15.47 9.31 9.36
C ARG A 154 -15.53 10.34 10.47
N GLN A 155 -16.61 10.35 11.25
CA GLN A 155 -16.74 11.25 12.39
C GLN A 155 -15.64 11.01 13.42
N ALA A 156 -15.31 9.76 13.73
CA ALA A 156 -14.21 9.43 14.63
C ALA A 156 -12.85 9.89 14.08
N PHE A 157 -12.58 9.60 12.81
CA PHE A 157 -11.32 9.91 12.16
C PHE A 157 -11.08 11.43 12.03
N LEU A 158 -12.11 12.18 11.63
CA LEU A 158 -12.00 13.60 11.32
C LEU A 158 -12.32 14.52 12.51
N ALA A 159 -12.71 13.97 13.68
CA ALA A 159 -13.16 14.73 14.83
C ALA A 159 -12.25 15.90 15.26
N PRO A 160 -10.91 15.78 15.35
CA PRO A 160 -10.05 16.90 15.74
C PRO A 160 -9.64 17.78 14.56
N ILE A 161 -10.21 17.59 13.38
CA ILE A 161 -9.78 18.26 12.15
C ILE A 161 -10.84 19.27 11.75
N LEU A 162 -10.44 20.54 11.58
CA LEU A 162 -11.35 21.61 11.16
C LEU A 162 -11.40 21.73 9.64
N ARG A 163 -10.25 21.58 8.99
CA ARG A 163 -10.08 21.63 7.54
C ARG A 163 -9.05 20.58 7.13
N TRP A 164 -9.28 19.89 6.02
CA TRP A 164 -8.30 19.01 5.42
C TRP A 164 -8.40 19.10 3.90
N ALA A 165 -7.27 19.36 3.28
CA ALA A 165 -7.10 19.51 1.86
C ALA A 165 -6.01 18.61 1.31
N TYR A 166 -6.12 18.30 0.03
CA TYR A 166 -5.20 17.43 -0.70
C TYR A 166 -5.17 17.81 -2.18
N TRP A 167 -4.13 17.44 -2.92
CA TRP A 167 -4.10 17.59 -4.37
C TRP A 167 -4.71 16.36 -5.03
N ASP A 168 -5.63 16.56 -5.97
CA ASP A 168 -6.10 15.49 -6.85
C ASP A 168 -5.02 15.11 -7.89
N ARG A 169 -5.26 14.05 -8.66
CA ARG A 169 -4.27 13.54 -9.64
C ARG A 169 -4.01 14.51 -10.81
N LYS A 170 -4.88 15.51 -11.01
CA LYS A 170 -4.70 16.57 -12.01
C LYS A 170 -4.00 17.80 -11.42
N GLY A 171 -3.60 17.73 -10.15
CA GLY A 171 -2.91 18.80 -9.44
C GLY A 171 -3.83 19.90 -8.95
N ALA A 172 -5.15 19.72 -9.03
CA ALA A 172 -6.10 20.66 -8.47
C ALA A 172 -6.25 20.42 -6.97
N LEU A 173 -6.33 21.52 -6.23
CA LEU A 173 -6.21 21.49 -4.79
C LEU A 173 -7.61 21.38 -4.16
N ARG A 174 -7.98 20.19 -3.68
CA ARG A 174 -9.30 19.85 -3.15
C ARG A 174 -9.39 20.02 -1.63
N GLN A 175 -10.61 20.22 -1.16
CA GLN A 175 -10.96 20.25 0.26
C GLN A 175 -11.90 19.08 0.54
N ILE A 176 -11.61 18.29 1.57
CA ILE A 176 -12.52 17.25 2.05
C ILE A 176 -13.83 17.91 2.48
N ASP A 177 -14.96 17.29 2.13
CA ASP A 177 -16.30 17.71 2.57
C ASP A 177 -16.51 17.38 4.07
N TRP A 178 -15.72 18.07 4.88
CA TRP A 178 -15.69 18.03 6.33
C TRP A 178 -15.24 19.40 6.82
N ARG A 179 -16.17 20.15 7.42
CA ARG A 179 -15.90 21.48 7.97
C ARG A 179 -16.63 21.63 9.29
N GLN A 180 -15.91 22.14 10.27
CA GLN A 180 -16.45 22.54 11.56
C GLN A 180 -15.66 23.74 12.08
N ASP A 181 -16.31 24.57 12.89
CA ASP A 181 -15.70 25.81 13.41
C ASP A 181 -14.92 25.57 14.70
N ARG A 182 -15.17 24.45 15.38
CA ARG A 182 -14.50 24.05 16.62
C ARG A 182 -14.52 22.54 16.80
N MET A 183 -13.64 22.04 17.66
CA MET A 183 -13.64 20.62 18.04
C MET A 183 -14.97 20.23 18.70
N PRO A 184 -15.58 19.09 18.34
CA PRO A 184 -16.83 18.64 18.94
C PRO A 184 -16.61 18.26 20.42
N ALA A 185 -17.55 18.65 21.28
CA ALA A 185 -17.50 18.36 22.72
C ALA A 185 -17.57 16.84 23.03
N SER A 186 -18.11 16.04 22.10
CA SER A 186 -18.09 14.58 22.12
C SER A 186 -17.48 14.05 20.83
N ALA A 187 -16.16 13.87 20.80
CA ALA A 187 -15.47 13.19 19.71
C ALA A 187 -15.53 11.66 19.92
N ALA A 188 -16.43 11.01 19.18
CA ALA A 188 -16.60 9.57 18.89
C ALA A 188 -16.40 8.49 20.00
N MET A 189 -17.42 7.63 20.14
CA MET A 189 -17.43 6.41 20.96
C MET A 189 -16.63 5.25 20.36
N LEU A 190 -16.24 5.33 19.09
CA LEU A 190 -15.50 4.27 18.40
C LEU A 190 -14.03 4.27 18.84
N LYS A 191 -13.60 3.19 19.49
CA LYS A 191 -12.21 2.98 19.88
C LYS A 191 -11.46 2.28 18.73
N PRO A 192 -10.36 2.87 18.23
CA PRO A 192 -9.46 2.19 17.33
C PRO A 192 -8.84 0.93 17.96
N PRO A 193 -8.31 -0.02 17.15
CA PRO A 193 -8.20 0.02 15.70
C PRO A 193 -9.58 -0.08 15.03
N LEU A 194 -9.78 0.66 13.93
CA LEU A 194 -11.01 0.54 13.16
C LEU A 194 -11.11 -0.87 12.57
N LYS A 195 -12.30 -1.47 12.63
CA LYS A 195 -12.60 -2.72 11.94
C LYS A 195 -13.25 -2.39 10.62
N LEU A 196 -12.62 -2.80 9.52
CA LEU A 196 -13.18 -2.69 8.19
C LEU A 196 -14.12 -3.87 7.93
N ASP A 197 -15.28 -3.59 7.34
CA ASP A 197 -16.13 -4.66 6.80
C ASP A 197 -15.67 -5.08 5.40
N GLN A 198 -16.28 -6.14 4.86
CA GLN A 198 -15.88 -6.67 3.56
C GLN A 198 -16.11 -5.67 2.42
N GLY A 199 -17.22 -4.93 2.44
CA GLY A 199 -17.50 -3.94 1.40
C GLY A 199 -16.48 -2.81 1.39
N GLN A 200 -15.97 -2.44 2.57
CA GLN A 200 -14.91 -1.45 2.69
C GLN A 200 -13.58 -1.94 2.12
N VAL A 201 -13.24 -3.20 2.39
CA VAL A 201 -12.04 -3.84 1.82
C VAL A 201 -12.14 -3.98 0.31
N ASP A 202 -13.30 -4.39 -0.19
CA ASP A 202 -13.56 -4.51 -1.63
C ASP A 202 -13.42 -3.14 -2.31
N ALA A 203 -13.99 -2.09 -1.72
CA ALA A 203 -13.91 -0.74 -2.26
C ALA A 203 -12.47 -0.18 -2.28
N LEU A 204 -11.67 -0.44 -1.24
CA LEU A 204 -10.24 -0.05 -1.24
C LEU A 204 -9.44 -0.85 -2.25
N THR A 205 -9.70 -2.16 -2.36
CA THR A 205 -9.04 -3.02 -3.36
C THR A 205 -9.35 -2.53 -4.77
N GLU A 206 -10.61 -2.21 -5.03
CA GLU A 206 -11.08 -1.69 -6.32
C GLU A 206 -10.46 -0.32 -6.62
N ALA A 207 -10.46 0.60 -5.66
CA ALA A 207 -9.85 1.93 -5.79
C ALA A 207 -8.37 1.85 -6.18
N SER A 208 -7.70 0.80 -5.70
CA SER A 208 -6.31 0.54 -5.96
C SER A 208 -6.05 0.05 -7.40
N VAL A 209 -6.94 -0.73 -8.01
CA VAL A 209 -6.69 -1.43 -9.29
C VAL A 209 -5.88 -0.62 -10.33
N PRO A 210 -6.22 0.63 -10.68
CA PRO A 210 -5.49 1.37 -11.72
C PRO A 210 -4.01 1.60 -11.42
N ASP A 211 -3.62 2.02 -10.20
CA ASP A 211 -2.19 2.22 -9.90
C ASP A 211 -1.45 0.89 -9.83
N GLY A 212 -2.12 -0.18 -9.40
CA GLY A 212 -1.55 -1.53 -9.42
C GLY A 212 -1.21 -2.00 -10.84
N LEU A 213 -2.05 -1.68 -11.81
CA LEU A 213 -1.78 -1.93 -13.24
C LEU A 213 -0.62 -1.07 -13.75
N LEU A 214 -0.58 0.22 -13.40
CA LEU A 214 0.52 1.11 -13.78
C LEU A 214 1.86 0.63 -13.23
N GLN A 215 1.90 0.26 -11.95
CA GLN A 215 3.10 -0.27 -11.31
C GLN A 215 3.53 -1.57 -11.99
N HIS A 216 2.60 -2.49 -12.26
CA HIS A 216 2.90 -3.72 -12.98
C HIS A 216 3.53 -3.45 -14.36
N PHE A 217 2.98 -2.51 -15.13
CA PHE A 217 3.55 -2.15 -16.42
C PHE A 217 4.93 -1.49 -16.30
N ALA A 218 5.13 -0.62 -15.32
CA ALA A 218 6.44 -0.02 -15.07
C ALA A 218 7.51 -1.08 -14.75
N GLU A 219 7.16 -2.11 -13.97
CA GLU A 219 8.10 -3.16 -13.56
C GLU A 219 8.33 -4.24 -14.64
N ARG A 220 7.29 -4.64 -15.35
CA ARG A 220 7.31 -5.83 -16.24
C ARG A 220 7.34 -5.51 -17.72
N ALA A 221 6.87 -4.33 -18.11
CA ALA A 221 6.77 -3.90 -19.50
C ALA A 221 6.96 -2.38 -19.64
N PRO A 222 8.11 -1.81 -19.21
CA PRO A 222 8.29 -0.35 -19.12
C PRO A 222 8.12 0.38 -20.46
N SER A 223 8.35 -0.30 -21.59
CA SER A 223 8.14 0.25 -22.93
C SER A 223 6.67 0.37 -23.33
N LEU A 224 5.74 -0.29 -22.64
CA LEU A 224 4.33 -0.37 -23.01
C LEU A 224 3.64 1.00 -23.00
N LEU A 225 3.98 1.85 -22.02
CA LEU A 225 3.42 3.18 -21.84
C LEU A 225 4.49 4.29 -22.02
N ALA A 226 5.65 3.96 -22.60
CA ALA A 226 6.79 4.87 -22.69
C ALA A 226 6.45 6.14 -23.49
N ASP A 227 5.66 6.01 -24.56
CA ASP A 227 5.25 7.12 -25.42
C ASP A 227 4.12 7.97 -24.82
N MET A 228 3.53 7.52 -23.70
CA MET A 228 2.44 8.22 -23.01
C MET A 228 2.98 9.10 -21.88
N PRO A 229 2.62 10.39 -21.83
CA PRO A 229 2.97 11.27 -20.72
C PRO A 229 2.51 10.69 -19.38
N GLU A 230 3.36 10.72 -18.36
CA GLU A 230 3.09 10.08 -17.05
C GLU A 230 1.74 10.49 -16.45
N ARG A 231 1.43 11.80 -16.51
CA ARG A 231 0.17 12.39 -16.03
C ARG A 231 -1.09 11.84 -16.71
N GLU A 232 -0.96 11.29 -17.92
CA GLU A 232 -2.08 10.77 -18.73
C GLU A 232 -2.29 9.26 -18.53
N ARG A 233 -1.29 8.56 -17.99
CA ARG A 233 -1.30 7.10 -17.85
C ARG A 233 -2.41 6.61 -16.95
N TYR A 234 -2.64 7.26 -15.81
CA TYR A 234 -3.70 6.87 -14.88
C TYR A 234 -5.09 6.99 -15.51
N GLU A 235 -5.36 8.12 -16.16
CA GLU A 235 -6.65 8.36 -16.82
C GLU A 235 -6.87 7.38 -17.96
N PHE A 236 -5.82 7.10 -18.75
CA PHE A 236 -5.85 6.07 -19.77
C PHE A 236 -6.27 4.70 -19.20
N ILE A 237 -5.61 4.23 -18.13
CA ILE A 237 -5.95 2.94 -17.49
C ILE A 237 -7.40 2.93 -17.02
N CYS A 238 -7.87 3.99 -16.35
CA CYS A 238 -9.27 4.08 -15.91
C CYS A 238 -10.24 3.94 -17.08
N ARG A 239 -10.03 4.70 -18.17
CA ARG A 239 -10.86 4.63 -19.38
C ARG A 239 -10.84 3.23 -19.99
N GLN A 240 -9.70 2.56 -20.01
CA GLN A 240 -9.59 1.20 -20.57
C GLN A 240 -10.30 0.15 -19.72
N ILE A 241 -10.26 0.28 -18.39
CA ILE A 241 -11.03 -0.59 -17.49
C ILE A 241 -12.53 -0.40 -17.75
N ASP A 242 -13.00 0.85 -17.88
CA ASP A 242 -14.41 1.12 -18.16
C ASP A 242 -14.86 0.58 -19.53
N ARG A 243 -14.01 0.67 -20.56
CA ARG A 243 -14.27 0.02 -21.86
C ARG A 243 -14.30 -1.50 -21.74
N ALA A 244 -13.35 -2.10 -21.01
CA ALA A 244 -13.33 -3.55 -20.78
C ALA A 244 -14.64 -4.04 -20.14
N ARG A 245 -15.15 -3.30 -19.15
CA ARG A 245 -16.46 -3.56 -18.51
C ARG A 245 -17.62 -3.50 -19.47
N GLN A 246 -17.63 -2.58 -20.43
CA GLN A 246 -18.67 -2.50 -21.46
C GLN A 246 -18.70 -3.76 -22.34
N HIS A 247 -17.59 -4.47 -22.45
CA HIS A 247 -17.50 -5.77 -23.13
C HIS A 247 -17.73 -6.98 -22.21
N GLY A 248 -18.08 -6.77 -20.94
CA GLY A 248 -18.28 -7.83 -19.95
C GLY A 248 -16.97 -8.48 -19.46
N ILE A 249 -15.84 -7.79 -19.64
CA ILE A 249 -14.53 -8.25 -19.15
C ILE A 249 -14.36 -7.77 -17.72
N GLU A 250 -14.25 -8.72 -16.78
CA GLU A 250 -14.12 -8.45 -15.35
C GLU A 250 -12.88 -9.11 -14.73
N GLY A 251 -12.38 -8.48 -13.68
CA GLY A 251 -11.26 -8.96 -12.88
C GLY A 251 -9.92 -8.39 -13.32
N THR A 252 -9.07 -8.10 -12.33
CA THR A 252 -7.78 -7.40 -12.48
C THR A 252 -6.87 -7.99 -13.55
N GLY A 253 -6.77 -9.32 -13.64
CA GLY A 253 -5.93 -9.97 -14.66
C GLY A 253 -6.44 -9.75 -16.08
N ALA A 254 -7.76 -9.81 -16.30
CA ALA A 254 -8.35 -9.58 -17.61
C ALA A 254 -8.30 -8.09 -17.99
N TRP A 255 -8.49 -7.19 -17.02
CA TRP A 255 -8.28 -5.75 -17.22
C TRP A 255 -6.84 -5.41 -17.56
N MET A 256 -5.86 -6.06 -16.93
CA MET A 256 -4.44 -5.88 -17.24
C MET A 256 -4.14 -6.26 -18.69
N GLU A 257 -4.60 -7.43 -19.14
CA GLU A 257 -4.45 -7.86 -20.53
C GLU A 257 -5.14 -6.91 -21.51
N TYR A 258 -6.37 -6.47 -21.20
CA TYR A 258 -7.10 -5.50 -22.01
C TYR A 258 -6.35 -4.16 -22.14
N CYS A 259 -5.88 -3.60 -21.01
CA CYS A 259 -5.13 -2.34 -20.99
C CYS A 259 -3.82 -2.47 -21.80
N ALA A 260 -3.16 -3.62 -21.74
CA ALA A 260 -1.96 -3.87 -22.53
C ALA A 260 -2.25 -3.95 -24.04
N LEU A 261 -3.39 -4.51 -24.45
CA LEU A 261 -3.83 -4.49 -25.85
C LEU A 261 -4.13 -3.07 -26.31
N ALA A 262 -4.85 -2.28 -25.52
CA ALA A 262 -5.14 -0.88 -25.81
C ALA A 262 -3.85 -0.05 -25.98
N ALA A 263 -2.87 -0.26 -25.10
CA ALA A 263 -1.59 0.44 -25.19
C ALA A 263 -0.80 0.09 -26.47
N ARG A 264 -0.90 -1.15 -26.96
CA ARG A 264 -0.17 -1.61 -28.17
C ARG A 264 -0.89 -1.28 -29.48
N HIS A 265 -2.21 -1.28 -29.48
CA HIS A 265 -3.03 -1.23 -30.70
C HIS A 265 -3.85 0.07 -30.80
N GLY A 266 -3.72 0.97 -29.82
CA GLY A 266 -4.45 2.23 -29.74
C GLY A 266 -5.69 2.13 -28.85
N GLU A 267 -6.11 3.28 -28.32
CA GLU A 267 -7.16 3.37 -27.29
C GLU A 267 -8.53 2.81 -27.75
N ALA A 268 -8.81 2.88 -29.06
CA ALA A 268 -10.06 2.42 -29.66
C ALA A 268 -9.90 1.09 -30.42
N PHE A 269 -8.90 0.26 -30.08
CA PHE A 269 -8.63 -0.99 -30.80
C PHE A 269 -9.86 -1.90 -30.86
N ASP A 270 -10.67 -1.94 -29.79
CA ASP A 270 -11.89 -2.72 -29.62
C ASP A 270 -13.00 -2.38 -30.64
N ALA A 271 -12.94 -1.19 -31.26
CA ALA A 271 -13.87 -0.82 -32.34
C ALA A 271 -13.45 -1.37 -33.72
N THR A 272 -12.28 -1.97 -33.84
CA THR A 272 -11.76 -2.51 -35.12
C THR A 272 -12.04 -4.00 -35.25
N SER A 273 -12.14 -4.50 -36.48
CA SER A 273 -12.30 -5.94 -36.74
C SER A 273 -11.11 -6.76 -36.23
N GLN A 274 -9.89 -6.19 -36.28
CA GLN A 274 -8.69 -6.80 -35.73
C GLN A 274 -8.72 -6.84 -34.19
N GLY A 275 -9.14 -5.77 -33.54
CA GLY A 275 -9.29 -5.73 -32.09
C GLY A 275 -10.38 -6.66 -31.57
N ALA A 276 -11.51 -6.77 -32.27
CA ALA A 276 -12.54 -7.76 -31.94
C ALA A 276 -12.00 -9.20 -31.96
N ALA A 277 -11.05 -9.52 -32.84
CA ALA A 277 -10.37 -10.81 -32.83
C ALA A 277 -9.44 -10.98 -31.61
N LEU A 278 -8.76 -9.91 -31.17
CA LEU A 278 -7.91 -9.90 -29.97
C LEU A 278 -8.71 -10.01 -28.67
N LEU A 279 -9.98 -9.60 -28.66
CA LEU A 279 -10.88 -9.72 -27.51
C LEU A 279 -11.45 -11.15 -27.31
N LYS A 280 -11.51 -11.97 -28.37
CA LYS A 280 -12.10 -13.33 -28.30
C LYS A 280 -11.50 -14.21 -27.19
N PRO A 281 -10.17 -14.29 -27.00
CA PRO A 281 -9.58 -15.09 -25.93
C PRO A 281 -9.94 -14.58 -24.52
N LEU A 282 -10.00 -13.26 -24.34
CA LEU A 282 -10.37 -12.63 -23.07
C LEU A 282 -11.83 -12.93 -22.70
N LEU A 283 -12.72 -12.83 -23.67
CA LEU A 283 -14.15 -13.12 -23.50
C LEU A 283 -14.40 -14.61 -23.24
N ALA A 284 -13.67 -15.50 -23.93
CA ALA A 284 -13.77 -16.94 -23.69
C ALA A 284 -13.31 -17.30 -22.26
N ALA A 285 -12.17 -16.75 -21.81
CA ALA A 285 -11.66 -16.95 -20.46
C ALA A 285 -12.59 -16.37 -19.37
N ALA A 286 -13.27 -15.26 -19.64
CA ALA A 286 -14.28 -14.69 -18.76
C ALA A 286 -15.52 -15.60 -18.66
N ASN A 287 -15.99 -16.13 -19.78
CA ASN A 287 -17.18 -16.97 -19.85
C ASN A 287 -16.95 -18.34 -19.18
N ASP A 288 -15.76 -18.94 -19.33
CA ASP A 288 -15.39 -20.20 -18.67
C ASP A 288 -15.37 -20.05 -17.13
N ARG A 289 -14.93 -18.89 -16.61
CA ARG A 289 -14.96 -18.61 -15.17
C ARG A 289 -16.39 -18.44 -14.64
N LEU A 290 -17.29 -17.86 -15.42
CA LEU A 290 -18.71 -17.73 -15.08
C LEU A 290 -19.46 -19.06 -15.15
N GLN A 291 -19.13 -19.94 -16.10
CA GLN A 291 -19.72 -21.28 -16.17
C GLN A 291 -19.21 -22.20 -15.06
N ALA A 292 -17.93 -22.11 -14.70
CA ALA A 292 -17.36 -22.86 -13.57
C ALA A 292 -17.99 -22.49 -12.21
N SER A 293 -18.47 -21.25 -12.04
CA SER A 293 -19.21 -20.83 -10.82
C SER A 293 -20.69 -21.23 -10.83
N SER A 294 -21.22 -21.66 -11.98
CA SER A 294 -22.66 -21.93 -12.20
C SER A 294 -23.01 -23.44 -12.29
N GLY A 295 -22.03 -24.35 -12.29
CA GLY A 295 -22.23 -25.80 -12.43
C GLY A 295 -22.40 -26.58 -11.12
N HIS A 296 -23.65 -26.90 -10.77
CA HIS A 296 -24.15 -28.01 -9.93
C HIS A 296 -23.35 -28.53 -8.69
N LEU A 297 -23.78 -28.12 -7.50
CA LEU A 297 -23.73 -28.90 -6.23
C LEU A 297 -25.05 -28.68 -5.46
N PRO A 298 -25.61 -29.69 -4.76
CA PRO A 298 -26.95 -29.58 -4.17
C PRO A 298 -26.95 -28.64 -2.96
N ALA A 299 -28.11 -28.05 -2.71
CA ALA A 299 -28.39 -26.99 -1.74
C ALA A 299 -27.70 -27.16 -0.37
N ARG A 300 -26.51 -26.59 -0.24
CA ARG A 300 -25.95 -26.08 1.01
C ARG A 300 -25.69 -24.60 0.78
N LYS A 301 -26.22 -23.74 1.65
CA LYS A 301 -25.93 -22.30 1.69
C LYS A 301 -24.41 -22.09 1.71
N HIS A 302 -23.77 -21.99 0.55
CA HIS A 302 -22.36 -21.70 0.43
C HIS A 302 -22.21 -20.19 0.53
N LYS A 303 -21.96 -19.70 1.74
CA LYS A 303 -21.16 -18.50 1.93
C LYS A 303 -19.83 -18.78 1.20
N MET A 304 -19.53 -18.02 0.14
CA MET A 304 -18.17 -18.00 -0.40
C MET A 304 -17.23 -17.62 0.75
N THR A 305 -16.42 -18.59 1.18
CA THR A 305 -15.43 -18.38 2.24
C THR A 305 -14.14 -17.83 1.65
N PHE A 306 -13.58 -16.85 2.36
CA PHE A 306 -12.39 -16.03 2.16
C PHE A 306 -11.09 -16.66 1.59
N SER A 307 -11.00 -17.98 1.42
CA SER A 307 -9.74 -18.64 1.04
C SER A 307 -9.39 -18.53 -0.45
N THR A 308 -10.38 -18.35 -1.32
CA THR A 308 -10.16 -18.35 -2.79
C THR A 308 -9.79 -16.95 -3.33
N PHE A 309 -10.15 -15.87 -2.61
CA PHE A 309 -9.80 -14.49 -3.01
C PHE A 309 -8.35 -14.08 -2.65
N ARG A 310 -7.69 -14.82 -1.74
CA ARG A 310 -6.32 -14.57 -1.27
C ARG A 310 -5.24 -14.63 -2.35
N ARG A 311 -5.50 -15.24 -3.51
CA ARG A 311 -4.49 -15.43 -4.58
C ARG A 311 -4.45 -14.34 -5.64
N MET A 312 -5.46 -13.50 -5.77
CA MET A 312 -5.52 -12.51 -6.87
C MET A 312 -5.35 -11.05 -6.41
N ALA A 313 -5.71 -10.71 -5.17
CA ALA A 313 -5.65 -9.31 -4.71
C ALA A 313 -4.26 -8.82 -4.26
N PHE A 314 -3.31 -9.72 -3.99
CA PHE A 314 -1.97 -9.36 -3.49
C PHE A 314 -0.86 -9.35 -4.55
N ALA A 315 -1.16 -9.64 -5.82
CA ALA A 315 -0.19 -9.63 -6.92
C ALA A 315 -0.08 -8.29 -7.67
N ALA A 316 -0.88 -7.29 -7.28
CA ALA A 316 -0.73 -5.92 -7.75
C ALA A 316 -0.06 -5.12 -6.63
N GLY A 317 1.23 -4.86 -6.80
CA GLY A 317 1.95 -3.90 -5.98
C GLY A 317 1.19 -2.58 -6.02
N PHE A 318 0.57 -2.24 -4.90
CA PHE A 318 0.68 -0.88 -4.41
C PHE A 318 1.98 -0.80 -3.65
N ALA A 319 2.57 0.38 -3.62
CA ALA A 319 3.32 0.82 -2.46
C ALA A 319 2.41 0.92 -1.21
N VAL A 320 1.67 -0.13 -0.86
CA VAL A 320 1.51 -0.52 0.54
C VAL A 320 2.85 -1.14 0.89
N VAL A 321 3.86 -0.28 1.11
CA VAL A 321 4.96 -0.72 1.95
C VAL A 321 4.33 -0.84 3.33
N ALA A 322 3.93 -2.05 3.70
CA ALA A 322 3.75 -2.41 5.09
C ALA A 322 5.14 -2.34 5.74
N LEU A 323 5.59 -1.13 6.07
CA LEU A 323 6.67 -0.92 7.03
C LEU A 323 6.10 -1.29 8.40
N THR A 324 6.04 -2.57 8.72
CA THR A 324 6.01 -3.00 10.11
C THR A 324 7.42 -2.87 10.64
N ALA A 325 7.75 -1.74 11.27
CA ALA A 325 8.88 -1.74 12.16
C ALA A 325 8.50 -2.52 13.41
N CYS A 326 9.23 -3.60 13.66
CA CYS A 326 9.36 -4.14 15.00
C CYS A 326 10.78 -3.84 15.46
N ALA A 327 10.95 -2.72 16.14
CA ALA A 327 12.07 -2.53 17.06
C ALA A 327 11.46 -2.21 18.43
N GLY A 328 11.34 -3.23 19.28
CA GLY A 328 11.25 -3.01 20.72
C GLY A 328 12.53 -2.31 21.18
N SER A 329 12.50 -1.39 22.13
CA SER A 329 12.44 -1.74 23.54
C SER A 329 12.04 -0.53 24.38
N ASN A 330 10.99 -0.63 25.17
CA ASN A 330 11.03 -0.48 26.62
C ASN A 330 9.66 -0.76 27.22
N VAL A 331 9.69 -1.50 28.33
CA VAL A 331 8.55 -1.98 29.11
C VAL A 331 7.60 -0.83 29.45
N LEU A 332 6.42 -0.85 28.84
CA LEU A 332 5.21 -0.31 29.44
C LEU A 332 4.34 -1.52 29.77
N THR A 333 4.26 -1.83 31.05
CA THR A 333 3.33 -2.82 31.60
C THR A 333 1.91 -2.35 31.31
N ASP A 334 1.10 -3.24 30.73
CA ASP A 334 -0.30 -3.11 30.30
C ASP A 334 -0.56 -2.82 28.79
N ASP A 335 0.25 -3.40 27.89
CA ASP A 335 -0.16 -3.63 26.50
C ASP A 335 -0.84 -5.02 26.35
N PRO A 336 -2.13 -5.10 26.02
CA PRO A 336 -2.83 -6.36 25.75
C PRO A 336 -2.38 -7.08 24.45
N LEU A 337 -1.39 -6.53 23.72
CA LEU A 337 -0.75 -7.13 22.55
C LEU A 337 0.74 -7.47 22.73
N ALA A 338 1.24 -7.54 23.98
CA ALA A 338 2.49 -8.24 24.28
C ALA A 338 2.33 -9.75 24.04
N GLY A 339 2.27 -10.15 22.77
CA GLY A 339 2.36 -11.54 22.36
C GLY A 339 3.78 -12.05 22.61
N GLU A 340 3.92 -13.03 23.48
CA GLU A 340 5.21 -13.66 23.79
C GLU A 340 5.85 -14.26 22.52
N GLY A 341 6.91 -13.62 22.01
CA GLY A 341 7.75 -14.10 20.90
C GLY A 341 8.42 -12.98 20.12
N GLN A 342 9.73 -13.09 19.88
CA GLN A 342 10.49 -12.13 19.08
C GLN A 342 10.04 -12.16 17.60
N ALA A 343 9.68 -11.00 17.05
CA ALA A 343 9.39 -10.86 15.62
C ALA A 343 10.70 -10.75 14.82
N LEU A 344 10.83 -11.49 13.72
CA LEU A 344 12.01 -11.47 12.84
C LEU A 344 11.60 -11.03 11.43
N SER A 345 12.35 -10.12 10.82
CA SER A 345 12.20 -9.77 9.40
C SER A 345 12.66 -10.93 8.52
N ILE A 346 12.02 -11.18 7.37
CA ILE A 346 12.38 -12.31 6.51
C ILE A 346 13.15 -11.81 5.28
N THR A 347 14.29 -12.43 4.98
CA THR A 347 15.20 -12.01 3.89
C THR A 347 15.53 -13.19 3.00
N PRO A 348 15.11 -13.21 1.72
CA PRO A 348 15.47 -14.27 0.79
C PRO A 348 16.84 -14.00 0.16
N VAL A 349 17.60 -15.07 -0.04
CA VAL A 349 18.90 -15.09 -0.70
C VAL A 349 18.91 -16.27 -1.67
N ASN A 350 19.39 -16.02 -2.89
CA ASN A 350 19.37 -17.00 -3.95
C ASN A 350 20.71 -17.07 -4.65
N HIS A 351 21.36 -18.23 -4.51
CA HIS A 351 22.62 -18.57 -5.18
C HIS A 351 22.40 -19.42 -6.44
N THR A 352 21.16 -19.52 -6.92
CA THR A 352 20.83 -20.26 -8.15
C THR A 352 20.71 -19.33 -9.35
N ASP A 353 20.74 -19.93 -10.54
CA ASP A 353 20.60 -19.23 -11.81
C ASP A 353 19.14 -19.05 -12.26
N ARG A 354 18.16 -19.39 -11.41
CA ARG A 354 16.74 -19.10 -11.62
C ARG A 354 16.26 -18.03 -10.65
N TYR A 355 15.27 -17.25 -11.04
CA TYR A 355 14.65 -16.29 -10.13
C TYR A 355 13.51 -17.00 -9.37
N ALA A 356 13.42 -16.77 -8.06
CA ALA A 356 12.35 -17.30 -7.22
C ALA A 356 11.35 -16.19 -6.89
N VAL A 357 10.07 -16.51 -7.05
CA VAL A 357 8.94 -15.64 -6.71
C VAL A 357 8.02 -16.35 -5.73
N ASN A 358 7.11 -15.59 -5.13
CA ASN A 358 6.08 -16.12 -4.24
C ASN A 358 6.69 -16.95 -3.09
N ILE A 359 7.75 -16.43 -2.47
CA ILE A 359 8.43 -17.12 -1.37
C ILE A 359 7.66 -16.86 -0.08
N TYR A 360 7.27 -17.92 0.62
CA TYR A 360 6.58 -17.84 1.90
C TYR A 360 7.24 -18.76 2.90
N VAL A 361 7.29 -18.32 4.16
CA VAL A 361 7.56 -19.14 5.34
C VAL A 361 6.23 -19.26 6.10
N ASP A 362 5.63 -20.44 6.04
CA ASP A 362 4.23 -20.73 6.35
C ASP A 362 3.26 -19.77 5.67
N LYS A 363 2.78 -18.75 6.40
CA LYS A 363 1.84 -17.74 5.94
C LYS A 363 2.50 -16.39 5.69
N SER A 364 3.78 -16.25 6.03
CA SER A 364 4.50 -14.98 5.99
C SER A 364 5.27 -14.87 4.68
N TRP A 365 5.00 -13.80 3.94
CA TRP A 365 5.65 -13.56 2.66
C TRP A 365 7.08 -13.06 2.87
N ALA A 366 8.03 -13.73 2.23
CA ALA A 366 9.45 -13.46 2.34
C ALA A 366 9.96 -12.52 1.25
N GLY A 367 9.20 -12.26 0.19
CA GLY A 367 9.67 -11.48 -0.96
C GLY A 367 9.86 -12.31 -2.22
N ASN A 368 10.46 -11.67 -3.22
CA ASN A 368 10.96 -12.31 -4.44
C ASN A 368 12.47 -12.10 -4.49
N VAL A 369 13.19 -13.00 -5.16
CA VAL A 369 14.65 -12.91 -5.25
C VAL A 369 15.14 -13.24 -6.65
N GLY A 370 16.00 -12.37 -7.18
CA GLY A 370 16.63 -12.54 -8.49
C GLY A 370 17.63 -13.70 -8.50
N ARG A 371 18.14 -14.03 -9.69
CA ARG A 371 19.26 -14.97 -9.87
C ARG A 371 20.49 -14.42 -9.17
N GLN A 372 21.25 -15.27 -8.48
CA GLN A 372 22.49 -14.87 -7.80
C GLN A 372 22.34 -13.54 -7.03
N GLY A 373 21.29 -13.39 -6.23
CA GLY A 373 20.90 -12.13 -5.62
C GLY A 373 20.12 -12.29 -4.32
N GLY A 374 19.85 -11.18 -3.62
CA GLY A 374 19.17 -11.16 -2.32
C GLY A 374 20.03 -10.58 -1.19
N GLY A 375 19.53 -10.63 0.04
CA GLY A 375 20.25 -10.12 1.21
C GLY A 375 20.24 -8.59 1.39
N GLY A 376 19.93 -7.80 0.37
CA GLY A 376 19.90 -6.32 0.51
C GLY A 376 18.62 -5.74 1.13
N SER A 377 17.55 -6.52 1.22
CA SER A 377 16.21 -6.06 1.65
C SER A 377 15.46 -7.18 2.36
N ALA A 378 14.49 -6.83 3.19
CA ALA A 378 13.67 -7.78 3.94
C ALA A 378 12.17 -7.48 3.75
N ALA A 379 11.35 -8.53 3.81
CA ALA A 379 9.90 -8.46 3.80
C ALA A 379 9.32 -8.53 5.24
N CYS A 380 8.00 -8.36 5.34
CA CYS A 380 7.22 -8.34 6.60
C CYS A 380 7.56 -9.50 7.56
N CYS A 381 7.48 -9.23 8.86
CA CYS A 381 8.07 -10.09 9.88
C CYS A 381 7.30 -11.40 10.13
N LEU A 382 8.07 -12.47 10.34
CA LEU A 382 7.59 -13.70 10.96
C LEU A 382 7.26 -13.39 12.43
N SER A 383 5.97 -13.20 12.73
CA SER A 383 5.46 -13.00 14.08
C SER A 383 4.65 -14.21 14.52
N ARG A 384 4.63 -14.51 15.83
CA ARG A 384 3.90 -15.63 16.47
C ARG A 384 4.55 -17.01 16.41
N ILE A 385 5.85 -17.14 16.13
CA ILE A 385 6.56 -18.40 16.42
C ILE A 385 6.79 -18.49 17.93
N LYS A 386 6.01 -19.37 18.58
CA LYS A 386 6.15 -19.65 20.02
C LYS A 386 7.20 -20.72 20.32
N ASP A 387 7.57 -21.50 19.31
CA ASP A 387 8.42 -22.66 19.44
C ASP A 387 9.25 -22.84 18.17
N TRP A 388 10.52 -22.45 18.24
CA TRP A 388 11.49 -22.57 17.15
C TRP A 388 11.91 -24.03 16.89
N THR A 389 11.49 -25.00 17.72
CA THR A 389 11.79 -26.42 17.49
C THR A 389 10.86 -27.05 16.45
N LYS A 390 9.72 -26.40 16.14
CA LYS A 390 8.76 -26.90 15.15
C LYS A 390 9.19 -26.56 13.72
N PRO A 391 9.06 -27.50 12.78
CA PRO A 391 9.30 -27.20 11.37
C PRO A 391 8.27 -26.23 10.83
N VAL A 392 8.67 -25.49 9.81
CA VAL A 392 7.83 -24.56 9.03
C VAL A 392 7.82 -24.98 7.58
N THR A 393 6.74 -24.65 6.89
CA THR A 393 6.60 -24.94 5.46
C THR A 393 7.11 -23.75 4.67
N VAL A 394 8.16 -23.94 3.88
CA VAL A 394 8.63 -22.93 2.93
C VAL A 394 8.07 -23.26 1.56
N THR A 395 7.37 -22.33 0.94
CA THR A 395 6.83 -22.48 -0.43
C THR A 395 7.42 -21.42 -1.33
N TRP A 396 7.75 -21.76 -2.57
CA TRP A 396 8.24 -20.83 -3.57
C TRP A 396 7.90 -21.31 -4.98
N GLU A 397 8.08 -20.43 -5.95
CA GLU A 397 7.90 -20.71 -7.36
C GLU A 397 9.13 -20.25 -8.14
N TRP A 398 9.79 -21.16 -8.84
CA TRP A 398 10.80 -20.77 -9.83
C TRP A 398 10.08 -20.23 -11.05
N GLY A 399 10.31 -18.97 -11.39
CA GLY A 399 9.50 -18.36 -12.42
C GLY A 399 9.93 -18.72 -13.86
N TYR A 400 8.99 -18.58 -14.79
CA TYR A 400 9.14 -18.93 -16.19
C TYR A 400 10.23 -18.11 -16.92
N GLU A 401 10.95 -18.75 -17.82
CA GLU A 401 11.97 -18.12 -18.65
C GLU A 401 11.61 -18.22 -20.12
N ARG A 402 11.85 -17.15 -20.87
CA ARG A 402 11.68 -17.12 -22.32
C ARG A 402 12.99 -16.77 -22.97
N ASP A 403 13.27 -17.43 -24.09
CA ASP A 403 14.35 -17.02 -24.97
C ASP A 403 14.09 -15.56 -25.41
N PRO A 404 15.04 -14.65 -25.16
CA PRO A 404 14.82 -13.22 -25.41
C PRO A 404 14.61 -12.91 -26.90
N LYS A 405 15.11 -13.75 -27.81
CA LYS A 405 15.02 -13.61 -29.27
C LYS A 405 13.81 -14.32 -29.85
N THR A 406 13.58 -15.58 -29.49
CA THR A 406 12.50 -16.40 -30.09
C THR A 406 11.19 -16.30 -29.33
N LYS A 407 11.22 -15.76 -28.10
CA LYS A 407 10.10 -15.72 -27.15
C LYS A 407 9.56 -17.10 -26.75
N ALA A 408 10.19 -18.18 -27.20
CA ALA A 408 9.86 -19.53 -26.80
C ALA A 408 10.12 -19.71 -25.31
N VAL A 409 9.22 -20.40 -24.61
CA VAL A 409 9.39 -20.72 -23.20
C VAL A 409 10.48 -21.78 -23.09
N THR A 410 11.57 -21.44 -22.41
CA THR A 410 12.70 -22.33 -22.18
C THR A 410 12.59 -23.05 -20.84
N LEU A 411 11.96 -22.40 -19.84
CA LEU A 411 11.67 -22.99 -18.53
C LEU A 411 10.27 -22.55 -18.07
N LEU A 412 9.48 -23.48 -17.55
CA LEU A 412 8.14 -23.21 -17.02
C LEU A 412 8.20 -22.80 -15.54
N ASP A 413 7.10 -22.22 -15.07
CA ASP A 413 6.91 -21.99 -13.64
C ASP A 413 6.89 -23.34 -12.90
N GLU A 414 7.66 -23.44 -11.83
CA GLU A 414 7.78 -24.67 -11.03
C GLU A 414 7.54 -24.34 -9.56
N LYS A 415 6.48 -24.92 -8.99
CA LYS A 415 6.07 -24.68 -7.60
C LYS A 415 6.68 -25.72 -6.69
N HIS A 416 7.31 -25.25 -5.63
CA HIS A 416 7.91 -26.08 -4.60
C HIS A 416 7.32 -25.75 -3.23
N SER A 417 7.28 -26.77 -2.39
CA SER A 417 6.86 -26.69 -1.00
C SER A 417 7.66 -27.72 -0.23
N VAL A 418 8.38 -27.27 0.79
CA VAL A 418 9.19 -28.17 1.62
C VAL A 418 9.06 -27.77 3.09
N GLN A 419 9.05 -28.76 3.97
CA GLN A 419 9.14 -28.51 5.41
C GLN A 419 10.60 -28.40 5.82
N VAL A 420 10.94 -27.31 6.50
CA VAL A 420 12.31 -27.00 6.95
C VAL A 420 12.26 -26.69 8.44
N HIS A 421 13.29 -27.13 9.16
CA HIS A 421 13.45 -26.80 10.57
C HIS A 421 14.23 -25.50 10.71
N PHE A 422 13.89 -24.70 11.72
CA PHE A 422 14.73 -23.56 12.09
C PHE A 422 16.10 -24.05 12.61
N PRO A 423 17.13 -23.20 12.56
CA PRO A 423 18.37 -23.45 13.26
C PRO A 423 18.14 -23.76 14.74
N PRO A 424 18.86 -24.74 15.31
CA PRO A 424 18.72 -25.10 16.71
C PRO A 424 19.08 -23.94 17.62
N GLY A 425 18.29 -23.72 18.69
CA GLY A 425 18.53 -22.66 19.67
C GLY A 425 17.76 -21.36 19.44
N GLY A 426 17.08 -21.20 18.30
CA GLY A 426 16.32 -20.00 17.98
C GLY A 426 17.19 -18.76 17.69
N PRO A 427 16.60 -17.57 17.55
CA PRO A 427 17.34 -16.33 17.31
C PRO A 427 18.23 -15.97 18.50
N ARG A 428 19.50 -15.63 18.24
CA ARG A 428 20.44 -15.23 19.28
C ARG A 428 20.04 -13.86 19.86
N GLN A 429 19.99 -13.79 21.18
CA GLN A 429 19.91 -12.55 21.95
C GLN A 429 21.32 -12.16 22.42
N ASP A 430 21.71 -10.90 22.23
CA ASP A 430 23.00 -10.36 22.67
C ASP A 430 22.79 -8.99 23.33
N PRO A 431 23.50 -8.66 24.42
CA PRO A 431 23.43 -7.32 25.02
C PRO A 431 23.77 -6.19 24.05
N ASP A 432 24.55 -6.48 23.02
CA ASP A 432 24.78 -5.58 21.88
C ASP A 432 23.63 -5.74 20.86
N PRO A 433 22.76 -4.74 20.67
CA PRO A 433 21.61 -4.85 19.77
C PRO A 433 22.01 -5.10 18.31
N TYR A 434 23.24 -4.75 17.91
CA TYR A 434 23.75 -5.02 16.55
C TYR A 434 24.20 -6.48 16.35
N LYS A 435 24.22 -7.29 17.41
CA LYS A 435 24.56 -8.73 17.38
C LYS A 435 23.37 -9.63 17.68
N THR A 436 22.24 -9.04 18.06
CA THR A 436 20.97 -9.77 18.23
C THR A 436 20.43 -10.12 16.86
N ASP A 437 20.03 -11.37 16.68
CA ASP A 437 19.40 -11.80 15.43
C ASP A 437 18.02 -11.13 15.30
N ALA A 438 17.85 -10.36 14.22
CA ALA A 438 16.61 -9.68 13.88
C ALA A 438 16.02 -10.15 12.55
N TYR A 439 16.72 -11.03 11.84
CA TYR A 439 16.36 -11.51 10.51
C TYR A 439 16.36 -13.04 10.43
N LEU A 440 15.37 -13.58 9.74
CA LEU A 440 15.32 -14.95 9.24
C LEU A 440 15.70 -14.95 7.75
N CYS A 441 16.83 -15.56 7.43
CA CYS A 441 17.30 -15.75 6.07
C CYS A 441 16.64 -16.99 5.45
N VAL A 442 16.12 -16.85 4.23
CA VAL A 442 15.59 -17.95 3.41
C VAL A 442 16.54 -18.17 2.25
N ILE A 443 17.30 -19.25 2.26
CA ILE A 443 18.50 -19.43 1.42
C ILE A 443 18.26 -20.53 0.40
N PHE A 444 18.33 -20.17 -0.89
CA PHE A 444 18.26 -21.11 -2.01
C PHE A 444 19.66 -21.35 -2.55
N ARG A 445 20.20 -22.56 -2.33
CA ARG A 445 21.51 -22.99 -2.88
C ARG A 445 21.39 -23.85 -4.13
N ASN A 446 20.25 -24.53 -4.28
CA ASN A 446 19.91 -25.33 -5.44
C ASN A 446 18.39 -25.19 -5.71
N LEU A 447 17.90 -25.85 -6.76
CA LEU A 447 16.51 -25.70 -7.20
C LEU A 447 15.50 -26.49 -6.35
N GLU A 448 15.95 -27.42 -5.50
CA GLU A 448 15.07 -28.38 -4.84
C GLU A 448 14.92 -28.10 -3.33
N THR A 449 15.91 -27.47 -2.71
CA THR A 449 15.99 -27.28 -1.26
C THR A 449 16.09 -25.82 -0.85
N VAL A 450 15.60 -25.52 0.34
CA VAL A 450 15.74 -24.22 0.98
C VAL A 450 16.23 -24.37 2.41
N GLU A 451 17.14 -23.49 2.81
CA GLU A 451 17.74 -23.46 4.14
C GLU A 451 17.26 -22.22 4.90
N LEU A 452 17.20 -22.32 6.22
CA LEU A 452 16.86 -21.20 7.10
C LEU A 452 18.06 -20.86 7.99
N ALA A 453 18.35 -19.57 8.16
CA ALA A 453 19.40 -19.10 9.08
C ALA A 453 18.96 -17.82 9.81
N PHE A 454 19.48 -17.60 11.02
CA PHE A 454 19.28 -16.33 11.72
C PHE A 454 20.45 -15.38 11.47
N ALA A 455 20.15 -14.08 11.35
CA ALA A 455 21.15 -13.04 11.16
C ALA A 455 20.79 -11.73 11.88
N PRO A 456 21.80 -10.93 12.29
CA PRO A 456 21.58 -9.62 12.90
C PRO A 456 21.24 -8.52 11.88
N GLY A 457 21.47 -8.77 10.58
CA GLY A 457 21.19 -7.82 9.50
C GLY A 457 20.82 -8.53 8.21
N SER A 458 20.00 -7.90 7.37
CA SER A 458 19.60 -8.45 6.07
C SER A 458 20.80 -8.78 5.19
N SER A 459 21.79 -7.88 5.10
CA SER A 459 22.98 -8.06 4.27
C SER A 459 23.84 -9.24 4.70
N LYS A 460 23.73 -9.64 5.98
CA LYS A 460 24.44 -10.81 6.53
C LYS A 460 23.80 -12.12 6.12
N CYS A 461 22.58 -12.13 5.58
CA CYS A 461 21.97 -13.33 5.03
C CYS A 461 22.69 -13.86 3.80
N TRP A 462 23.40 -13.01 3.04
CA TRP A 462 24.16 -13.44 1.87
C TRP A 462 25.35 -14.36 2.24
N ASP A 463 25.95 -14.13 3.41
CA ASP A 463 27.13 -14.85 3.89
C ASP A 463 26.77 -16.07 4.75
N LYS A 464 25.47 -16.38 4.90
CA LYS A 464 24.99 -17.57 5.64
C LYS A 464 24.97 -18.79 4.72
#